data_AF-A0A5N5GR06-F1
#
_entry.id   AF-A0A5N5GR06-F1
#
_cell.length_a   1.000
_cell.length_b   1.000
_cell.length_c   1.000
_cell.angle_alpha   90.00
_cell.angle_beta   90.00
_cell.angle_gamma   90.00
#
_symmetry.space_group_name_H-M   'P 1'
#
loop_
_entity.id
_entity.type
_entity.pdbx_description
1 polymer ?
#
loop_
_entity_poly.entity_id
_entity_poly.type
_entity_poly.pdbx_seq_one_letter_code
_entity_poly.pdbx_strand_id
1 'polypeptide(L)'
;MLGKFIFAKYFRWLCLRTIFVLLLFSKPQLVSCTAIIKTPPGFHSSLPFKLETGYIGVDEKEDEQLFYYLVESERNPRDDPLLLWLTGGPTCSGLCELVFEIGPIKFNMVEHNSSLPTFALNPYSWTKVSSILFVDAPIALGSRIQGAPKDPVIYCLLIICIASSQR
;
A
#
# COMPACT_ATOMS: atom_id res chain seq x y z
N MET A 1 -51.02 -19.92 33.61
CA MET A 1 -49.72 -20.32 33.02
C MET A 1 -49.51 -19.86 31.57
N LEU A 2 -50.57 -19.67 30.76
CA LEU A 2 -50.48 -19.29 29.33
C LEU A 2 -49.87 -17.90 29.04
N GLY A 3 -50.16 -16.88 29.87
CA GLY A 3 -49.70 -15.50 29.63
C GLY A 3 -48.19 -15.30 29.74
N LYS A 4 -47.50 -16.07 30.61
CA LYS A 4 -46.03 -16.01 30.74
C LYS A 4 -45.32 -16.56 29.50
N PHE A 5 -45.91 -17.56 28.84
CA PHE A 5 -45.37 -18.17 27.62
C PHE A 5 -45.49 -17.25 26.39
N ILE A 6 -46.61 -16.54 26.27
CA ILE A 6 -46.84 -15.59 25.16
C ILE A 6 -45.90 -14.38 25.30
N PHE A 7 -45.74 -13.86 26.53
CA PHE A 7 -44.84 -12.74 26.80
C PHE A 7 -43.37 -13.09 26.50
N ALA A 8 -42.93 -14.29 26.86
CA ALA A 8 -41.57 -14.77 26.57
C ALA A 8 -41.30 -14.92 25.06
N LYS A 9 -42.29 -15.40 24.29
CA LYS A 9 -42.19 -15.49 22.82
C LYS A 9 -42.12 -14.11 22.17
N TYR A 10 -42.92 -13.16 22.64
CA TYR A 10 -42.96 -11.80 22.10
C TYR A 10 -41.66 -11.04 22.42
N PHE A 11 -41.15 -11.17 23.65
CA PHE A 11 -39.88 -10.58 24.06
C PHE A 11 -38.70 -11.15 23.26
N ARG A 12 -38.67 -12.48 23.04
CA ARG A 12 -37.65 -13.13 22.21
C ARG A 12 -37.70 -12.68 20.76
N TRP A 13 -38.90 -12.50 20.20
CA TRP A 13 -39.08 -12.00 18.84
C TRP A 13 -38.62 -10.54 18.71
N LEU A 14 -38.92 -9.69 19.70
CA LEU A 14 -38.45 -8.30 19.74
C LEU A 14 -36.92 -8.21 19.80
N CYS A 15 -36.28 -9.04 20.65
CA CYS A 15 -34.82 -9.13 20.74
C CYS A 15 -34.16 -9.66 19.46
N LEU A 16 -34.75 -10.66 18.81
CA LEU A 16 -34.23 -11.18 17.54
C LEU A 16 -34.32 -10.12 16.43
N ARG A 17 -35.41 -9.34 16.40
CA ARG A 17 -35.57 -8.24 15.44
C ARG A 17 -34.57 -7.11 15.68
N THR A 18 -34.32 -6.74 16.94
CA THR A 18 -33.32 -5.71 17.26
C THR A 18 -31.89 -6.16 16.97
N ILE A 19 -31.55 -7.43 17.24
CA ILE A 19 -30.24 -8.01 16.87
C ILE A 19 -30.06 -8.02 15.35
N PHE A 20 -31.08 -8.43 14.59
CA PHE A 20 -31.02 -8.43 13.13
C PHE A 20 -30.85 -7.02 12.55
N VAL A 21 -31.54 -6.03 13.10
CA VAL A 21 -31.37 -4.62 12.71
C VAL A 21 -29.96 -4.12 13.06
N LEU A 22 -29.40 -4.47 14.23
CA LEU A 22 -28.03 -4.10 14.59
C LEU A 22 -26.99 -4.71 13.65
N LEU A 23 -27.19 -5.96 13.21
CA LEU A 23 -26.33 -6.64 12.23
C LEU A 23 -26.39 -6.02 10.83
N LEU A 24 -27.53 -5.41 10.46
CA LEU A 24 -27.65 -4.68 9.19
C LEU A 24 -26.97 -3.29 9.24
N PHE A 25 -26.80 -2.71 10.43
CA PHE A 25 -26.14 -1.42 10.63
C PHE A 25 -24.63 -1.52 10.90
N SER A 26 -24.13 -2.68 11.33
CA SER A 26 -22.69 -2.95 11.41
C SER A 26 -22.12 -3.16 10.01
N LYS A 27 -21.80 -2.06 9.31
CA LYS A 27 -20.91 -2.14 8.16
C LYS A 27 -19.53 -2.59 8.66
N PRO A 28 -18.90 -3.63 8.10
CA PRO A 28 -17.48 -3.86 8.35
C PRO A 28 -16.74 -2.61 7.85
N GLN A 29 -16.13 -1.87 8.77
CA GLN A 29 -15.25 -0.79 8.40
C GLN A 29 -13.93 -1.43 8.00
N LEU A 30 -13.66 -1.48 6.69
CA LEU A 30 -12.31 -1.62 6.16
C LEU A 30 -11.52 -0.40 6.63
N VAL A 31 -10.78 -0.54 7.73
CA VAL A 31 -9.83 0.48 8.17
C VAL A 31 -8.56 0.27 7.38
N SER A 32 -8.52 0.79 6.16
CA SER A 32 -7.28 0.85 5.40
C SER A 32 -6.43 2.00 5.94
N CYS A 33 -5.22 1.67 6.44
CA CYS A 33 -4.23 2.65 6.86
C CYS A 33 -3.53 3.21 5.62
N THR A 34 -4.08 4.30 5.07
CA THR A 34 -3.48 5.05 3.95
C THR A 34 -2.65 6.22 4.48
N ALA A 35 -1.45 6.43 3.94
CA ALA A 35 -0.56 7.53 4.28
C ALA A 35 -0.18 8.32 3.01
N ILE A 36 -0.39 9.64 3.04
CA ILE A 36 0.06 10.52 1.96
C ILE A 36 1.47 11.03 2.30
N ILE A 37 2.43 10.70 1.45
CA ILE A 37 3.83 11.07 1.62
C ILE A 37 4.09 12.42 0.95
N LYS A 38 4.42 13.43 1.75
CA LYS A 38 4.75 14.79 1.25
C LYS A 38 6.24 15.02 1.05
N THR A 39 7.06 14.44 1.92
CA THR A 39 8.51 14.62 1.93
C THR A 39 9.17 13.32 2.41
N PRO A 40 9.62 12.44 1.50
CA PRO A 40 10.34 11.24 1.89
C PRO A 40 11.75 11.59 2.39
N PRO A 41 12.34 10.79 3.30
CA PRO A 41 13.71 10.97 3.74
C PRO A 41 14.67 10.88 2.54
N GLY A 42 15.57 11.86 2.40
CA GLY A 42 16.46 11.98 1.22
C GLY A 42 15.94 12.92 0.12
N PHE A 43 14.72 13.46 0.26
CA PHE A 43 14.22 14.57 -0.56
C PHE A 43 14.38 15.89 0.19
N HIS A 44 15.06 16.86 -0.43
CA HIS A 44 15.31 18.18 0.17
C HIS A 44 14.11 19.14 0.11
N SER A 45 13.04 18.76 -0.60
CA SER A 45 11.82 19.57 -0.81
C SER A 45 10.57 18.68 -0.79
N SER A 46 9.38 19.29 -0.81
CA SER A 46 8.14 18.51 -0.93
C SER A 46 8.03 17.91 -2.34
N LEU A 47 7.46 16.71 -2.43
CA LEU A 47 7.22 16.06 -3.72
C LEU A 47 6.28 16.91 -4.60
N PRO A 48 6.61 17.11 -5.88
CA PRO A 48 5.75 17.86 -6.81
C PRO A 48 4.55 17.04 -7.31
N PHE A 49 4.42 15.79 -6.87
CA PHE A 49 3.36 14.87 -7.21
C PHE A 49 2.77 14.25 -5.93
N LYS A 50 1.54 13.76 -6.00
CA LYS A 50 0.90 13.10 -4.88
C LYS A 50 1.30 11.62 -4.85
N LEU A 51 2.03 11.24 -3.80
CA LEU A 51 2.37 9.87 -3.46
C LEU A 51 1.54 9.43 -2.26
N GLU A 52 0.77 8.37 -2.44
CA GLU A 52 0.03 7.70 -1.38
C GLU A 52 0.58 6.28 -1.20
N THR A 53 0.70 5.83 0.03
CA THR A 53 1.06 4.46 0.36
C THR A 53 0.04 3.85 1.31
N GLY A 54 -0.11 2.55 1.30
CA GLY A 54 -1.06 1.89 2.20
C GLY A 54 -1.00 0.38 2.14
N TYR A 55 -1.86 -0.23 2.95
CA TYR A 55 -2.04 -1.68 3.00
C TYR A 55 -3.46 -2.06 2.56
N ILE A 56 -3.55 -3.12 1.75
CA ILE A 56 -4.79 -3.69 1.25
C ILE A 56 -4.85 -5.16 1.70
N GLY A 57 -5.91 -5.53 2.43
CA GLY A 57 -6.18 -6.92 2.80
C GLY A 57 -6.59 -7.75 1.59
N VAL A 58 -6.05 -8.96 1.47
CA VAL A 58 -6.31 -9.90 0.36
C VAL A 58 -7.37 -10.94 0.73
N ASP A 59 -7.52 -11.23 2.02
CA ASP A 59 -8.46 -12.20 2.56
C ASP A 59 -9.56 -11.54 3.42
N GLU A 60 -10.66 -12.26 3.64
CA GLU A 60 -11.80 -11.76 4.44
C GLU A 60 -11.44 -11.44 5.90
N LYS A 61 -10.34 -12.03 6.40
CA LYS A 61 -9.84 -11.81 7.76
C LYS A 61 -8.75 -10.75 7.82
N GLU A 62 -8.29 -10.25 6.68
CA GLU A 62 -7.15 -9.33 6.55
C GLU A 62 -5.86 -9.85 7.21
N ASP A 63 -5.71 -11.18 7.34
CA ASP A 63 -4.49 -11.83 7.85
C ASP A 63 -3.33 -11.65 6.86
N GLU A 64 -3.63 -11.47 5.57
CA GLU A 64 -2.67 -11.23 4.50
C GLU A 64 -2.88 -9.84 3.88
N GLN A 65 -1.87 -8.97 3.99
CA GLN A 65 -1.91 -7.59 3.49
C GLN A 65 -0.84 -7.35 2.42
N LEU A 66 -1.22 -6.67 1.34
CA LEU A 66 -0.33 -6.16 0.30
C LEU A 66 -0.03 -4.69 0.55
N PHE A 67 1.22 -4.30 0.39
CA PHE A 67 1.64 -2.90 0.42
C PHE A 67 1.58 -2.31 -0.99
N TYR A 68 1.14 -1.06 -1.10
CA TYR A 68 1.08 -0.36 -2.38
C TYR A 68 1.69 1.05 -2.31
N TYR A 69 2.10 1.53 -3.48
CA TYR A 69 2.44 2.91 -3.76
C TYR A 69 1.55 3.41 -4.91
N LEU A 70 0.77 4.45 -4.67
CA LEU A 70 -0.03 5.13 -5.68
C LEU A 70 0.59 6.48 -5.97
N VAL A 71 1.01 6.68 -7.23
CA VAL A 71 1.40 7.99 -7.74
C VAL A 71 0.29 8.49 -8.65
N GLU A 72 -0.33 9.61 -8.29
CA GLU A 72 -1.32 10.24 -9.15
C GLU A 72 -0.66 10.90 -10.38
N SER A 73 -1.39 10.96 -11.49
CA SER A 73 -0.92 11.63 -12.70
C SER A 73 -0.51 13.08 -12.43
N GLU A 74 0.66 13.47 -12.91
CA GLU A 74 1.15 14.85 -12.81
C GLU A 74 0.38 15.82 -13.72
N ARG A 75 -0.38 15.31 -14.71
CA ARG A 75 -1.17 16.12 -15.64
C ARG A 75 -2.59 16.33 -15.14
N ASN A 76 -3.42 15.30 -15.14
CA ASN A 76 -4.78 15.36 -14.62
C ASN A 76 -5.23 14.02 -14.03
N PRO A 77 -5.09 13.81 -12.71
CA PRO A 77 -5.45 12.55 -12.05
C PRO A 77 -6.91 12.10 -12.24
N ARG A 78 -7.82 13.02 -12.57
CA ARG A 78 -9.25 12.71 -12.73
C ARG A 78 -9.58 12.13 -14.10
N ASP A 79 -8.88 12.59 -15.13
CA ASP A 79 -9.18 12.22 -16.52
C ASP A 79 -8.14 11.25 -17.10
N ASP A 80 -6.94 11.22 -16.53
CA ASP A 80 -5.86 10.33 -16.96
C ASP A 80 -6.09 8.89 -16.48
N PRO A 81 -5.62 7.88 -17.25
CA PRO A 81 -5.83 6.48 -16.91
C PRO A 81 -5.11 6.07 -15.63
N LEU A 82 -5.72 5.12 -14.90
CA LEU A 82 -5.08 4.39 -13.81
C LEU A 82 -4.43 3.11 -14.34
N LEU A 83 -3.13 2.95 -14.12
CA LEU A 83 -2.36 1.77 -14.48
C LEU A 83 -2.01 0.98 -13.23
N LEU A 84 -2.31 -0.32 -13.25
CA LEU A 84 -1.78 -1.26 -12.27
C LEU A 84 -0.43 -1.78 -12.76
N TRP A 85 0.62 -1.58 -11.96
CA TRP A 85 1.96 -2.08 -12.26
C TRP A 85 2.32 -3.18 -11.27
N LEU A 86 2.48 -4.39 -11.81
CA LEU A 86 2.88 -5.58 -11.06
C LEU A 86 4.32 -5.92 -11.42
N THR A 87 5.15 -6.03 -10.40
CA THR A 87 6.55 -6.42 -10.54
C THR A 87 6.64 -7.88 -10.95
N GLY A 88 7.61 -8.20 -11.81
CA GLY A 88 7.89 -9.57 -12.22
C GLY A 88 8.87 -10.26 -11.28
N GLY A 89 8.89 -11.59 -11.32
CA GLY A 89 9.91 -12.40 -10.63
C GLY A 89 9.67 -12.62 -9.13
N PRO A 90 10.41 -13.53 -8.49
CA PRO A 90 10.33 -13.71 -7.05
C PRO A 90 10.98 -12.54 -6.33
N THR A 91 10.29 -11.97 -5.33
CA THR A 91 10.84 -11.03 -4.32
C THR A 91 11.25 -9.61 -4.76
N CYS A 92 10.82 -9.11 -5.92
CA CYS A 92 10.99 -7.69 -6.28
C CYS A 92 9.87 -6.81 -5.68
N SER A 93 10.26 -5.73 -4.98
CA SER A 93 9.32 -4.74 -4.42
C SER A 93 9.01 -3.67 -5.47
N GLY A 94 7.74 -3.27 -5.57
CA GLY A 94 7.23 -2.18 -6.42
C GLY A 94 7.91 -0.83 -6.19
N LEU A 95 8.63 -0.67 -5.07
CA LEU A 95 9.53 0.47 -4.87
C LEU A 95 10.65 0.53 -5.91
N CYS A 96 11.17 -0.61 -6.33
CA CYS A 96 12.28 -0.63 -7.26
C CYS A 96 11.81 -0.15 -8.66
N GLU A 97 10.60 -0.47 -9.11
CA GLU A 97 10.01 0.02 -10.36
C GLU A 97 9.64 1.51 -10.27
N LEU A 98 9.18 1.94 -9.09
CA LEU A 98 8.92 3.36 -8.80
C LEU A 98 10.20 4.21 -8.91
N VAL A 99 11.37 3.67 -8.54
CA VAL A 99 12.62 4.45 -8.49
C VAL A 99 13.57 4.18 -9.68
N PHE A 100 13.56 2.99 -10.27
CA PHE A 100 14.51 2.62 -11.33
C PHE A 100 13.91 2.58 -12.72
N GLU A 101 12.60 2.34 -12.83
CA GLU A 101 11.96 2.14 -14.13
C GLU A 101 11.12 3.34 -14.54
N ILE A 102 9.81 3.27 -14.26
CA ILE A 102 8.80 4.15 -14.85
C ILE A 102 8.32 5.26 -13.91
N GLY A 103 8.66 5.19 -12.62
CA GLY A 103 8.15 6.15 -11.64
C GLY A 103 8.79 7.54 -11.71
N PRO A 104 8.29 8.47 -10.89
CA PRO A 104 8.59 9.91 -10.98
C PRO A 104 9.92 10.31 -10.34
N ILE A 105 10.60 9.38 -9.65
CA ILE A 105 11.85 9.63 -8.95
C ILE A 105 12.91 8.61 -9.36
N LYS A 106 14.17 9.00 -9.23
CA LYS A 106 15.35 8.16 -9.45
C LYS A 106 16.37 8.37 -8.34
N PHE A 107 17.14 7.34 -8.01
CA PHE A 107 18.30 7.50 -7.15
C PHE A 107 19.39 8.29 -7.87
N ASN A 108 19.95 9.30 -7.19
CA ASN A 108 21.25 9.82 -7.56
C ASN A 108 22.31 8.83 -7.06
N MET A 109 22.90 8.08 -7.97
CA MET A 109 24.05 7.23 -7.66
C MET A 109 25.27 8.12 -7.44
N VAL A 110 25.46 8.57 -6.19
CA VAL A 110 26.69 9.25 -5.75
C VAL A 110 27.60 8.20 -5.12
N GLU A 111 28.91 8.31 -5.36
CA GLU A 111 29.91 7.48 -4.68
C GLU A 111 29.70 7.49 -3.16
N HIS A 112 29.93 6.33 -2.56
CA HIS A 112 29.53 5.96 -1.20
C HIS A 112 30.17 6.84 -0.13
N ASN A 113 29.59 8.02 0.11
CA ASN A 113 30.06 8.98 1.10
C ASN A 113 29.27 8.89 2.41
N SER A 114 28.95 7.67 2.88
CA SER A 114 28.29 7.40 4.18
C SER A 114 26.99 8.18 4.45
N SER A 115 26.42 8.82 3.44
CA SER A 115 25.28 9.74 3.53
C SER A 115 24.03 9.09 2.96
N LEU A 116 22.86 9.53 3.41
CA LEU A 116 21.58 9.03 2.90
C LEU A 116 21.52 9.20 1.38
N PRO A 117 21.04 8.19 0.62
CA PRO A 117 20.89 8.30 -0.81
C PRO A 117 19.91 9.45 -1.13
N THR A 118 20.26 10.27 -2.12
CA THR A 118 19.41 11.39 -2.56
C THR A 118 18.59 10.98 -3.78
N PHE A 119 17.44 11.62 -3.95
CA PHE A 119 16.54 11.38 -5.07
C PHE A 119 16.53 12.57 -6.04
N ALA A 120 16.36 12.27 -7.32
CA ALA A 120 16.10 13.23 -8.39
C ALA A 120 14.77 12.92 -9.09
N LEU A 121 14.16 13.93 -9.71
CA LEU A 121 12.94 13.74 -10.49
C LEU A 121 13.23 13.09 -11.84
N ASN A 122 12.36 12.19 -12.27
CA ASN A 122 12.40 11.56 -13.58
C ASN A 122 11.56 12.35 -14.59
N PRO A 123 12.17 13.07 -15.56
CA PRO A 123 11.39 13.79 -16.56
C PRO A 123 10.64 12.87 -17.53
N TYR A 124 11.04 11.60 -17.64
CA TYR A 124 10.46 10.60 -18.54
C TYR A 124 9.53 9.61 -17.83
N SER A 125 8.99 10.00 -16.68
CA SER A 125 8.08 9.13 -15.93
C SER A 125 6.76 8.91 -16.67
N TRP A 126 6.22 7.70 -16.55
CA TRP A 126 4.89 7.38 -17.08
C TRP A 126 3.79 8.09 -16.27
N THR A 127 4.10 8.53 -15.04
CA THR A 127 3.18 9.31 -14.21
C THR A 127 2.91 10.70 -14.75
N LYS A 128 3.63 11.14 -15.81
CA LYS A 128 3.34 12.40 -16.51
C LYS A 128 1.98 12.42 -17.20
N VAL A 129 1.42 11.25 -17.52
CA VAL A 129 0.17 11.11 -18.29
C VAL A 129 -0.74 10.00 -17.75
N SER A 130 -0.42 9.43 -16.59
CA SER A 130 -1.19 8.33 -15.99
C SER A 130 -1.01 8.30 -14.47
N SER A 131 -2.02 7.84 -13.76
CA SER A 131 -1.88 7.47 -12.35
C SER A 131 -1.39 6.02 -12.29
N ILE A 132 -0.42 5.70 -11.45
CA ILE A 132 0.17 4.35 -11.41
C ILE A 132 0.12 3.80 -9.99
N LEU A 133 -0.45 2.61 -9.86
CA LEU A 133 -0.51 1.82 -8.64
C LEU A 133 0.55 0.71 -8.72
N PHE A 134 1.64 0.88 -7.96
CA PHE A 134 2.68 -0.12 -7.78
C PHE A 134 2.31 -1.01 -6.58
N VAL A 135 2.31 -2.33 -6.77
CA VAL A 135 1.94 -3.28 -5.72
C VAL A 135 3.11 -4.21 -5.44
N ASP A 136 3.47 -4.37 -4.17
CA ASP A 136 4.46 -5.36 -3.74
C ASP A 136 3.81 -6.74 -3.72
N ALA A 137 4.01 -7.52 -4.78
CA ALA A 137 3.48 -8.88 -4.94
C ALA A 137 4.54 -9.85 -5.50
N PRO A 138 4.49 -11.17 -5.18
CA PRO A 138 3.62 -11.81 -4.19
C PRO A 138 4.04 -11.42 -2.77
N ILE A 139 3.18 -11.73 -1.79
CA ILE A 139 3.54 -11.65 -0.38
C ILE A 139 4.80 -12.49 -0.16
N ALA A 140 5.96 -11.85 -0.07
CA ALA A 140 7.20 -12.54 0.22
C ALA A 140 7.04 -13.23 1.58
N LEU A 141 7.52 -14.47 1.69
CA LEU A 141 7.50 -15.34 2.88
C LEU A 141 7.94 -14.63 4.19
N GLY A 142 8.61 -13.48 4.09
CA GLY A 142 9.04 -12.63 5.20
C GLY A 142 7.94 -11.81 5.89
N SER A 143 6.78 -11.54 5.27
CA SER A 143 5.66 -10.86 5.95
C SER A 143 4.92 -11.76 6.95
N ARG A 144 5.07 -13.09 6.82
CA ARG A 144 4.58 -14.07 7.79
C ARG A 144 5.38 -14.07 9.10
N ILE A 145 6.58 -13.48 9.11
CA ILE A 145 7.43 -13.40 10.30
C ILE A 145 7.18 -12.08 11.00
N GLN A 146 6.49 -12.16 12.14
CA GLN A 146 6.34 -11.04 13.06
C GLN A 146 7.73 -10.59 13.55
N GLY A 147 8.25 -9.51 12.96
CA GLY A 147 9.58 -8.95 13.29
C GLY A 147 10.56 -8.76 12.13
N ALA A 148 10.20 -9.11 10.89
CA ALA A 148 11.01 -8.70 9.73
C ALA A 148 11.00 -7.16 9.57
N PRO A 149 12.11 -6.53 9.15
CA PRO A 149 12.15 -5.09 8.90
C PRO A 149 11.06 -4.73 7.90
N LYS A 150 10.04 -3.98 8.32
CA LYS A 150 8.92 -3.59 7.44
C LYS A 150 9.29 -2.44 6.50
N ASP A 151 10.58 -2.14 6.38
CA ASP A 151 11.11 -1.00 5.64
C ASP A 151 11.41 -1.44 4.20
N PRO A 152 10.51 -1.18 3.24
CA PRO A 152 10.72 -1.57 1.84
C PRO A 152 11.97 -0.91 1.24
N VAL A 153 12.41 0.21 1.81
CA VAL A 153 13.64 0.92 1.46
C VAL A 153 14.88 0.08 1.77
N ILE A 154 14.94 -0.59 2.93
CA ILE A 154 16.07 -1.44 3.32
C ILE A 154 16.13 -2.67 2.41
N TYR A 155 14.97 -3.25 2.07
CA TYR A 155 14.90 -4.40 1.17
C TYR A 155 15.33 -4.05 -0.26
N CYS A 156 14.85 -2.94 -0.85
CA CYS A 156 15.30 -2.53 -2.19
C CYS A 156 16.79 -2.15 -2.17
N LEU A 157 17.31 -1.48 -1.11
CA LEU A 157 18.74 -1.26 -0.92
C LEU A 157 19.56 -2.55 -0.80
N LEU A 158 19.04 -3.57 -0.11
CA LEU A 158 19.69 -4.86 0.01
C LEU A 158 19.75 -5.57 -1.36
N ILE A 159 18.68 -5.52 -2.16
CA ILE A 159 18.66 -6.04 -3.53
C ILE A 159 19.67 -5.30 -4.41
N ILE A 160 19.75 -3.96 -4.31
CA ILE A 160 20.75 -3.16 -5.04
C ILE A 160 22.17 -3.55 -4.63
N CYS A 161 22.44 -3.69 -3.33
CA CYS A 161 23.75 -4.12 -2.82
C CYS A 161 24.13 -5.53 -3.29
N ILE A 162 23.18 -6.47 -3.32
CA ILE A 162 23.42 -7.83 -3.82
C ILE A 162 23.65 -7.80 -5.34
N ALA A 163 22.85 -7.04 -6.09
CA ALA A 163 22.99 -6.89 -7.54
C ALA A 163 24.29 -6.16 -7.94
N SER A 164 24.75 -5.19 -7.15
CA SER A 164 26.02 -4.49 -7.38
C SER A 164 27.25 -5.30 -6.93
N SER A 165 27.08 -6.25 -6.02
CA SER A 165 28.14 -7.17 -5.55
C SER A 165 28.38 -8.34 -6.52
N GLN A 166 27.47 -8.59 -7.46
CA GLN A 166 27.62 -9.59 -8.51
C GLN A 166 28.20 -9.03 -9.82
N ARG A 167 28.79 -7.83 -9.79
CA ARG A 167 29.51 -7.24 -10.92
C ARG A 167 30.96 -6.92 -10.54
#